data_AF-A0A084XY37-F1
#
_entry.id   AF-A0A084XY37-F1
#
_cell.length_a   1.000
_cell.length_b   1.000
_cell.length_c   1.000
_cell.angle_alpha   90.00
_cell.angle_beta   90.00
_cell.angle_gamma   90.00
#
_symmetry.space_group_name_H-M   'P 1'
#
loop_
_entity.id
_entity.type
_entity.pdbx_description
1 polymer ?
#
loop_
_entity_poly.entity_id
_entity_poly.type
_entity_poly.pdbx_seq_one_letter_code
_entity_poly.pdbx_strand_id
1 'polypeptide(L)'
;MPAPRPDLDFLPHLCDRKPQINPLTRKLACITDEPLRPVVIIVPGDDEECHSEFVHRLQRIVLPDRLALGQAEAITRHQLTDLRPLKDVQDLWHELYDQWPSGERVADSRFEVIRGHVRQCVATHDRHLLFVSDFYSRDFDDVKRVLPLILEFWSTQWRDVKLKRAPFHCLCLRYERAYQKLPVPERRERERRAQELERLVQGLDPAAYPQIHCIKLDPLSQVDWSDVRYWTTDRHVMQHCSIPEDSIQALESELRVTRPMRQLAPHLAELARKFPNPRRSPS
;
A
#
# COMPACT_ATOMS: atom_id res chain seq x y z
N MET A 1 29.00 13.59 -1.76
CA MET A 1 27.76 13.63 -2.57
C MET A 1 26.79 14.57 -1.88
N PRO A 2 26.13 15.50 -2.60
CA PRO A 2 25.13 16.37 -1.98
C PRO A 2 23.99 15.52 -1.42
N ALA A 3 23.45 15.91 -0.25
CA ALA A 3 22.30 15.24 0.33
C ALA A 3 21.12 15.27 -0.67
N PRO A 4 20.36 14.16 -0.81
CA PRO A 4 19.19 14.14 -1.68
C PRO A 4 18.22 15.25 -1.26
N ARG A 5 17.73 16.00 -2.25
CA ARG A 5 16.72 17.05 -2.01
C ARG A 5 15.52 16.42 -1.28
N PRO A 6 14.95 17.11 -0.29
CA PRO A 6 13.78 16.59 0.41
C PRO A 6 12.64 16.38 -0.58
N ASP A 7 12.02 15.20 -0.53
CA ASP A 7 10.85 14.85 -1.32
C ASP A 7 9.61 15.51 -0.70
N LEU A 8 9.49 16.83 -0.93
CA LEU A 8 8.42 17.65 -0.37
C LEU A 8 7.04 17.26 -0.92
N ASP A 9 7.00 16.60 -2.08
CA ASP A 9 5.78 16.11 -2.70
C ASP A 9 5.25 14.85 -2.00
N PHE A 10 6.10 14.14 -1.27
CA PHE A 10 5.70 13.01 -0.44
C PHE A 10 5.19 13.40 0.95
N LEU A 11 5.58 14.56 1.48
CA LEU A 11 5.16 15.03 2.82
C LEU A 11 3.63 15.00 3.04
N PRO A 12 2.78 15.46 2.08
CA PRO A 12 1.32 15.33 2.17
C PRO A 12 0.82 13.96 2.62
N HIS A 13 1.51 12.90 2.20
CA HIS A 13 1.09 11.53 2.46
C HIS A 13 1.53 11.01 3.83
N LEU A 14 2.28 11.82 4.58
CA LEU A 14 2.63 11.60 5.98
C LEU A 14 1.54 12.05 6.95
N CYS A 15 0.51 12.78 6.48
CA CYS A 15 -0.67 13.09 7.29
C CYS A 15 -1.13 11.86 8.06
N ASP A 16 -1.43 12.05 9.33
CA ASP A 16 -1.79 10.95 10.18
C ASP A 16 -3.04 10.23 9.63
N ARG A 17 -3.00 8.90 9.66
CA ARG A 17 -4.08 8.04 9.16
C ARG A 17 -4.29 6.95 10.19
N LYS A 18 -4.35 7.37 11.47
CA LYS A 18 -4.42 6.46 12.63
C LYS A 18 -5.49 5.39 12.48
N PRO A 19 -6.73 5.70 12.01
CA PRO A 19 -7.74 4.66 11.83
C PRO A 19 -7.25 3.52 10.93
N GLN A 20 -6.52 3.84 9.86
CA GLN A 20 -6.02 2.86 8.90
C GLN A 20 -4.71 2.18 9.34
N ILE A 21 -3.84 2.87 10.09
CA ILE A 21 -2.53 2.35 10.50
C ILE A 21 -2.56 1.58 11.83
N ASN A 22 -3.48 1.91 12.75
CA ASN A 22 -3.55 1.25 14.05
C ASN A 22 -3.88 -0.25 13.96
N PRO A 23 -4.85 -0.71 13.14
CA PRO A 23 -5.13 -2.14 12.97
C PRO A 23 -3.90 -2.89 12.44
N LEU A 24 -3.20 -2.30 11.45
CA LEU A 24 -1.95 -2.85 10.91
C LEU A 24 -0.90 -2.99 12.01
N THR A 25 -0.65 -1.91 12.75
CA THR A 25 0.35 -1.88 13.82
C THR A 25 0.10 -2.94 14.88
N ARG A 26 -1.16 -3.07 15.34
CA ARG A 26 -1.53 -4.05 16.36
C ARG A 26 -1.31 -5.47 15.87
N LYS A 27 -1.69 -5.78 14.62
CA LYS A 27 -1.49 -7.11 14.05
C LYS A 27 -0.02 -7.42 13.81
N LEU A 28 0.78 -6.48 13.30
CA LEU A 28 2.21 -6.70 13.05
C LEU A 28 2.98 -7.03 14.34
N ALA A 29 2.61 -6.45 15.48
CA ALA A 29 3.23 -6.78 16.76
C ALA A 29 3.09 -8.28 17.12
N CYS A 30 1.94 -8.88 16.80
CA CYS A 30 1.67 -10.29 17.07
C CYS A 30 2.40 -11.26 16.12
N ILE A 31 2.92 -10.79 14.98
CA ILE A 31 3.59 -11.65 13.98
C ILE A 31 4.99 -12.09 14.47
N THR A 32 5.53 -11.42 15.49
CA THR A 32 6.89 -11.69 15.98
C THR A 32 7.03 -13.00 16.78
N ASP A 33 5.92 -13.59 17.23
CA ASP A 33 5.90 -14.80 18.09
C ASP A 33 5.44 -16.08 17.36
N GLU A 34 5.03 -15.99 16.09
CA GLU A 34 4.54 -17.11 15.27
C GLU A 34 5.58 -17.56 14.24
N PRO A 35 5.48 -18.79 13.68
CA PRO A 35 6.23 -19.14 12.49
C PRO A 35 5.97 -18.10 11.39
N LEU A 36 7.05 -17.61 10.75
CA LEU A 36 6.95 -16.59 9.71
C LEU A 36 5.99 -17.03 8.60
N ARG A 37 4.88 -16.32 8.47
CA ARG A 37 3.85 -16.53 7.44
C ARG A 37 3.79 -15.32 6.51
N PRO A 38 3.33 -15.49 5.27
CA PRO A 38 3.00 -14.37 4.40
C PRO A 38 1.96 -13.44 5.06
N VAL A 39 2.13 -12.14 4.83
CA VAL A 39 1.23 -11.09 5.32
C VAL A 39 0.52 -10.47 4.13
N VAL A 40 -0.80 -10.57 4.09
CA VAL A 40 -1.61 -9.91 3.05
C VAL A 40 -2.33 -8.73 3.67
N ILE A 41 -2.07 -7.54 3.13
CA ILE A 41 -2.66 -6.28 3.59
C ILE A 41 -3.66 -5.82 2.54
N ILE A 42 -4.94 -5.86 2.88
CA ILE A 42 -6.01 -5.35 2.02
C ILE A 42 -6.18 -3.87 2.34
N VAL A 43 -5.94 -3.02 1.34
CA VAL A 43 -6.01 -1.56 1.42
C VAL A 43 -7.18 -1.09 0.55
N PRO A 44 -8.41 -1.04 1.10
CA PRO A 44 -9.55 -0.47 0.40
C PRO A 44 -9.53 1.06 0.45
N GLY A 45 -10.23 1.71 -0.47
CA GLY A 45 -10.49 3.15 -0.38
C GLY A 45 -10.83 3.77 -1.73
N ASP A 46 -11.20 5.05 -1.72
CA ASP A 46 -11.47 5.77 -2.96
C ASP A 46 -10.16 6.01 -3.76
N ASP A 47 -10.23 5.98 -5.10
CA ASP A 47 -9.03 6.17 -5.95
C ASP A 47 -8.32 7.53 -5.73
N GLU A 48 -9.09 8.52 -5.28
CA GLU A 48 -8.61 9.86 -4.94
C GLU A 48 -7.78 9.90 -3.63
N GLU A 49 -7.66 8.79 -2.91
CA GLU A 49 -6.95 8.71 -1.61
C GLU A 49 -5.47 8.31 -1.70
N CYS A 50 -4.90 8.26 -2.91
CA CYS A 50 -3.46 8.09 -3.13
C CYS A 50 -2.90 6.78 -2.52
N HIS A 51 -3.45 5.64 -2.93
CA HIS A 51 -3.04 4.30 -2.47
C HIS A 51 -1.54 4.04 -2.68
N SER A 52 -0.98 4.47 -3.81
CA SER A 52 0.43 4.33 -4.16
C SER A 52 1.34 4.98 -3.11
N GLU A 53 0.96 6.16 -2.63
CA GLU A 53 1.69 6.96 -1.68
C GLU A 53 1.46 6.45 -0.25
N PHE A 54 0.26 5.91 0.04
CA PHE A 54 0.02 5.16 1.27
C PHE A 54 0.95 3.94 1.37
N VAL A 55 1.06 3.14 0.30
CA VAL A 55 1.99 2.00 0.25
C VAL A 55 3.45 2.45 0.33
N HIS A 56 3.80 3.58 -0.31
CA HIS A 56 5.12 4.17 -0.21
C HIS A 56 5.46 4.57 1.24
N ARG A 57 4.50 5.11 2.00
CA ARG A 57 4.62 5.36 3.44
C ARG A 57 4.75 4.08 4.26
N LEU A 58 4.01 3.03 3.92
CA LEU A 58 4.17 1.72 4.56
C LEU A 58 5.60 1.21 4.40
N GLN A 59 6.14 1.26 3.18
CA GLN A 59 7.48 0.79 2.86
C GLN A 59 8.59 1.62 3.54
N ARG A 60 8.45 2.95 3.59
CA ARG A 60 9.52 3.84 4.06
C ARG A 60 9.55 4.07 5.56
N ILE A 61 8.40 3.98 6.22
CA ILE A 61 8.25 4.41 7.61
C ILE A 61 7.61 3.30 8.44
N VAL A 62 6.37 2.92 8.11
CA VAL A 62 5.57 2.08 9.03
C VAL A 62 6.16 0.68 9.18
N LEU A 63 6.47 -0.02 8.09
CA LEU A 63 7.01 -1.36 8.16
C LEU A 63 8.43 -1.39 8.75
N PRO A 64 9.38 -0.53 8.31
CA PRO A 64 10.71 -0.46 8.94
C PRO A 64 10.67 -0.22 10.46
N ASP A 65 9.84 0.73 10.91
CA ASP A 65 9.72 1.06 12.33
C ASP A 65 9.14 -0.11 13.14
N ARG A 66 8.11 -0.78 12.62
CA ARG A 66 7.41 -1.88 13.32
C ARG A 66 8.17 -3.20 13.30
N LEU A 67 8.97 -3.44 12.27
CA LEU A 67 9.79 -4.63 12.14
C LEU A 67 11.23 -4.40 12.65
N ALA A 68 11.50 -3.22 13.24
CA ALA A 68 12.80 -2.81 13.77
C ALA A 68 13.96 -2.99 12.77
N LEU A 69 13.74 -2.63 11.50
CA LEU A 69 14.64 -2.99 10.40
C LEU A 69 15.88 -2.10 10.22
N GLY A 70 16.15 -1.16 11.12
CA GLY A 70 17.26 -0.21 10.99
C GLY A 70 17.08 0.75 9.80
N GLN A 71 18.13 1.54 9.48
CA GLN A 71 18.05 2.66 8.53
C GLN A 71 18.26 2.30 7.04
N ALA A 72 18.70 1.09 6.70
CA ALA A 72 19.07 0.74 5.32
C ALA A 72 18.02 -0.15 4.65
N GLU A 73 17.32 0.38 3.63
CA GLU A 73 16.60 -0.33 2.55
C GLU A 73 16.12 -1.76 2.85
N ALA A 74 15.36 -1.93 3.92
CA ALA A 74 15.05 -3.28 4.40
C ALA A 74 13.95 -3.99 3.60
N ILE A 75 13.29 -3.27 2.68
CA ILE A 75 12.12 -3.73 1.94
C ILE A 75 12.33 -3.53 0.44
N THR A 76 12.37 -4.64 -0.30
CA THR A 76 12.33 -4.65 -1.78
C THR A 76 10.87 -4.68 -2.23
N ARG A 77 10.47 -3.68 -3.02
CA ARG A 77 9.11 -3.57 -3.56
C ARG A 77 9.04 -4.15 -4.97
N HIS A 78 8.01 -4.96 -5.24
CA HIS A 78 7.66 -5.49 -6.55
C HIS A 78 6.22 -5.09 -6.89
N GLN A 79 6.00 -4.54 -8.08
CA GLN A 79 4.66 -4.22 -8.56
C GLN A 79 4.20 -5.33 -9.49
N LEU A 80 3.10 -5.99 -9.13
CA LEU A 80 2.47 -7.00 -9.98
C LEU A 80 1.45 -6.28 -10.86
N THR A 81 1.71 -6.22 -12.16
CA THR A 81 1.11 -5.21 -13.05
C THR A 81 -0.20 -5.64 -13.70
N ASP A 82 -0.43 -6.94 -13.90
CA ASP A 82 -1.73 -7.41 -14.41
C ASP A 82 -2.11 -8.79 -13.87
N LEU A 83 -2.84 -8.79 -12.76
CA LEU A 83 -3.37 -10.01 -12.16
C LEU A 83 -4.76 -10.40 -12.69
N ARG A 84 -5.36 -9.61 -13.59
CA ARG A 84 -6.71 -9.90 -14.11
C ARG A 84 -6.77 -11.22 -14.91
N PRO A 85 -5.75 -11.60 -15.71
CA PRO A 85 -5.79 -12.84 -16.48
C PRO A 85 -5.71 -14.13 -15.65
N LEU A 86 -5.38 -14.06 -14.35
CA LEU A 86 -5.18 -15.24 -13.50
C LEU A 86 -6.42 -16.14 -13.48
N LYS A 87 -6.35 -17.35 -14.01
CA LYS A 87 -7.44 -18.33 -14.04
C LYS A 87 -7.41 -19.26 -12.84
N ASP A 88 -6.22 -19.51 -12.30
CA ASP A 88 -6.00 -20.34 -11.12
C ASP A 88 -4.81 -19.84 -10.27
N VAL A 89 -4.52 -20.57 -9.20
CA VAL A 89 -3.42 -20.30 -8.27
C VAL A 89 -2.04 -20.46 -8.94
N GLN A 90 -1.92 -21.26 -10.00
CA GLN A 90 -0.65 -21.52 -10.67
C GLN A 90 -0.16 -20.32 -11.48
N ASP A 91 -1.08 -19.55 -12.05
CA ASP A 91 -0.75 -18.35 -12.84
C ASP A 91 0.02 -17.31 -12.01
N LEU A 92 -0.20 -17.24 -10.68
CA LEU A 92 0.56 -16.35 -9.79
C LEU A 92 2.05 -16.68 -9.73
N TRP A 93 2.44 -17.95 -9.92
CA TRP A 93 3.86 -18.31 -9.94
C TRP A 93 4.59 -17.66 -11.10
N HIS A 94 3.93 -17.56 -12.27
CA HIS A 94 4.52 -16.93 -13.45
C HIS A 94 4.68 -15.43 -13.26
N GLU A 95 3.64 -14.76 -12.75
CA GLU A 95 3.72 -13.32 -12.46
C GLU A 95 4.84 -13.02 -11.44
N LEU A 96 4.96 -13.85 -10.39
CA LEU A 96 6.04 -13.70 -9.42
C LEU A 96 7.40 -13.97 -10.07
N TYR A 97 7.53 -15.01 -10.90
CA TYR A 97 8.78 -15.33 -11.58
C TYR A 97 9.30 -14.17 -12.44
N ASP A 98 8.42 -13.46 -13.13
CA ASP A 98 8.78 -12.30 -13.95
C ASP A 98 9.36 -11.13 -13.13
N GLN A 99 9.17 -11.11 -11.81
CA GLN A 99 9.75 -10.10 -10.92
C GLN A 99 11.22 -10.36 -10.56
N TRP A 100 11.72 -11.58 -10.76
CA TRP A 100 13.14 -11.90 -10.57
C TRP A 100 13.87 -11.92 -11.91
N PRO A 101 14.88 -11.07 -12.09
CA PRO A 101 15.78 -11.19 -13.23
C PRO A 101 16.70 -12.39 -12.99
N SER A 102 16.19 -13.60 -13.18
CA SER A 102 17.07 -14.72 -13.53
C SER A 102 17.58 -14.42 -14.94
N GLY A 103 18.90 -14.43 -15.13
CA GLY A 103 19.57 -14.00 -16.37
C GLY A 103 19.16 -14.74 -17.65
N GLU A 104 18.25 -15.71 -17.56
CA GLU A 104 17.70 -16.46 -18.68
C GLU A 104 16.18 -16.57 -18.49
N ARG A 105 15.42 -15.75 -19.24
CA ARG A 105 14.00 -16.03 -19.49
C ARG A 105 13.92 -17.30 -20.35
N VAL A 106 13.98 -18.46 -19.71
CA VAL A 106 13.73 -19.73 -20.39
C VAL A 106 12.22 -19.77 -20.64
N ALA A 107 11.82 -19.36 -21.85
CA ALA A 107 10.43 -19.32 -22.30
C ALA A 107 9.70 -20.68 -22.21
N ASP A 108 10.44 -21.77 -22.00
CA ASP A 108 9.95 -23.15 -21.85
C ASP A 108 10.26 -23.78 -20.48
N SER A 109 10.53 -22.97 -19.45
CA SER A 109 10.74 -23.49 -18.10
C SER A 109 9.51 -24.26 -17.61
N ARG A 110 9.68 -25.54 -17.29
CA ARG A 110 8.61 -26.36 -16.69
C ARG A 110 8.10 -25.70 -15.41
N PHE A 111 6.79 -25.76 -15.17
CA PHE A 111 6.14 -25.16 -14.00
C PHE A 111 6.85 -25.45 -12.67
N GLU A 112 7.31 -26.69 -12.43
CA GLU A 112 8.03 -27.04 -11.20
C GLU A 112 9.37 -26.31 -11.04
N VAL A 113 10.03 -25.95 -12.15
CA VAL A 113 11.26 -25.15 -12.13
C VAL A 113 10.93 -23.71 -11.73
N ILE A 114 9.89 -23.13 -12.33
CA ILE A 114 9.39 -21.78 -12.01
C ILE A 114 9.01 -21.71 -10.53
N ARG A 115 8.16 -22.61 -10.07
CA ARG A 115 7.72 -22.72 -8.68
C ARG A 115 8.90 -22.90 -7.72
N GLY A 116 9.82 -23.82 -8.04
CA GLY A 116 11.02 -24.06 -7.23
C GLY A 116 11.89 -22.81 -7.12
N HIS A 117 12.10 -22.10 -8.23
CA HIS A 117 12.87 -20.87 -8.29
C HIS A 117 12.23 -19.76 -7.45
N VAL A 118 10.94 -19.46 -7.66
CA VAL A 118 10.24 -18.40 -6.90
C VAL A 118 10.26 -18.72 -5.40
N ARG A 119 9.99 -19.98 -5.01
CA ARG A 119 10.06 -20.40 -3.60
C ARG A 119 11.44 -20.15 -3.01
N GLN A 120 12.49 -20.55 -3.72
CA GLN A 120 13.86 -20.33 -3.27
C GLN A 120 14.15 -18.83 -3.12
N CYS A 121 13.84 -18.02 -4.14
CA CYS A 121 14.09 -16.59 -4.15
C CYS A 121 13.35 -15.85 -3.03
N VAL A 122 12.10 -16.20 -2.74
CA VAL A 122 11.34 -15.62 -1.64
C VAL A 122 11.86 -16.11 -0.28
N ALA A 123 12.11 -17.41 -0.13
CA ALA A 123 12.50 -17.99 1.14
C ALA A 123 13.87 -17.52 1.63
N THR A 124 14.82 -17.31 0.72
CA THR A 124 16.19 -16.91 1.06
C THR A 124 16.45 -15.42 0.91
N HIS A 125 15.45 -14.62 0.53
CA HIS A 125 15.63 -13.19 0.29
C HIS A 125 16.21 -12.47 1.51
N ASP A 126 17.25 -11.67 1.31
CA ASP A 126 17.96 -10.99 2.41
C ASP A 126 17.18 -9.79 2.97
N ARG A 127 16.28 -9.23 2.15
CA ARG A 127 15.39 -8.11 2.48
C ARG A 127 13.94 -8.59 2.58
N HIS A 128 13.10 -7.89 3.33
CA HIS A 128 11.65 -8.11 3.28
C HIS A 128 11.13 -7.82 1.87
N LEU A 129 10.19 -8.62 1.41
CA LEU A 129 9.56 -8.43 0.11
C LEU A 129 8.21 -7.77 0.30
N LEU A 130 7.91 -6.75 -0.52
CA LEU A 130 6.62 -6.08 -0.57
C LEU A 130 6.08 -6.15 -2.00
N PHE A 131 5.15 -7.07 -2.24
CA PHE A 131 4.37 -7.13 -3.46
C PHE A 131 3.22 -6.13 -3.38
N VAL A 132 2.91 -5.48 -4.50
CA VAL A 132 1.82 -4.52 -4.60
C VAL A 132 1.01 -4.84 -5.84
N SER A 133 -0.31 -4.92 -5.66
CA SER A 133 -1.26 -5.10 -6.75
C SER A 133 -2.38 -4.09 -6.61
N ASP A 134 -2.72 -3.46 -7.73
CA ASP A 134 -3.80 -2.49 -7.83
C ASP A 134 -5.00 -3.14 -8.52
N PHE A 135 -6.16 -3.03 -7.89
CA PHE A 135 -7.44 -3.45 -8.42
C PHE A 135 -8.41 -2.28 -8.42
N TYR A 136 -9.18 -2.18 -9.48
CA TYR A 136 -10.07 -1.07 -9.72
C TYR A 136 -11.51 -1.56 -9.77
N SER A 137 -12.43 -0.78 -9.21
CA SER A 137 -13.86 -1.15 -9.23
C SER A 137 -14.42 -1.26 -10.64
N ARG A 138 -13.90 -0.52 -11.64
CA ARG A 138 -14.36 -0.70 -13.04
C ARG A 138 -14.16 -2.12 -13.57
N ASP A 139 -13.16 -2.83 -13.05
CA ASP A 139 -12.80 -4.20 -13.43
C ASP A 139 -13.39 -5.24 -12.45
N PHE A 140 -14.49 -4.89 -11.76
CA PHE A 140 -15.03 -5.65 -10.62
C PHE A 140 -15.18 -7.16 -10.88
N ASP A 141 -15.65 -7.55 -12.06
CA ASP A 141 -15.91 -8.95 -12.38
C ASP A 141 -14.61 -9.79 -12.37
N ASP A 142 -13.49 -9.20 -12.82
CA ASP A 142 -12.16 -9.80 -12.71
C ASP A 142 -11.65 -9.79 -11.27
N VAL A 143 -11.78 -8.66 -10.56
CA VAL A 143 -11.34 -8.54 -9.16
C VAL A 143 -12.01 -9.59 -8.28
N LYS A 144 -13.33 -9.77 -8.44
CA LYS A 144 -14.13 -10.74 -7.69
C LYS A 144 -13.62 -12.17 -7.88
N ARG A 145 -13.15 -12.50 -9.08
CA ARG A 145 -12.61 -13.82 -9.43
C ARG A 145 -11.18 -13.99 -8.93
N VAL A 146 -10.35 -12.97 -9.08
CA VAL A 146 -8.90 -13.03 -8.84
C VAL A 146 -8.54 -12.91 -7.36
N LEU A 147 -9.26 -12.08 -6.60
CA LEU A 147 -8.92 -11.81 -5.21
C LEU A 147 -8.89 -13.07 -4.32
N PRO A 148 -9.85 -14.02 -4.42
CA PRO A 148 -9.78 -15.29 -3.71
C PRO A 148 -8.57 -16.15 -4.11
N LEU A 149 -8.21 -16.16 -5.40
CA LEU A 149 -7.05 -16.94 -5.90
C LEU A 149 -5.74 -16.43 -5.31
N ILE A 150 -5.58 -15.12 -5.16
CA ILE A 150 -4.40 -14.52 -4.52
C ILE A 150 -4.33 -14.92 -3.05
N LEU A 151 -5.45 -14.82 -2.32
CA LEU A 151 -5.49 -15.19 -0.90
C LEU A 151 -5.25 -16.70 -0.71
N GLU A 152 -5.81 -17.53 -1.58
CA GLU A 152 -5.58 -18.97 -1.61
C GLU A 152 -4.12 -19.30 -1.92
N PHE A 153 -3.50 -18.62 -2.89
CA PHE A 153 -2.09 -18.78 -3.22
C PHE A 153 -1.21 -18.59 -1.98
N TRP A 154 -1.34 -17.46 -1.30
CA TRP A 154 -0.50 -17.17 -0.14
C TRP A 154 -0.79 -18.11 1.04
N SER A 155 -2.05 -18.53 1.22
CA SER A 155 -2.44 -19.46 2.29
C SER A 155 -1.99 -20.91 2.05
N THR A 156 -2.11 -21.42 0.84
CA THR A 156 -1.93 -22.86 0.57
C THR A 156 -0.53 -23.19 0.08
N GLN A 157 0.09 -22.31 -0.71
CA GLN A 157 1.29 -22.65 -1.47
C GLN A 157 2.60 -22.48 -0.69
N TRP A 158 2.54 -21.92 0.51
CA TRP A 158 3.71 -21.54 1.32
C TRP A 158 3.82 -22.28 2.66
N ARG A 159 2.87 -23.17 2.97
CA ARG A 159 2.76 -23.86 4.26
C ARG A 159 4.04 -24.59 4.69
N ASP A 160 4.74 -25.19 3.74
CA ASP A 160 5.92 -26.02 4.00
C ASP A 160 7.24 -25.29 3.70
N VAL A 161 7.18 -23.98 3.43
CA VAL A 161 8.36 -23.18 3.08
C VAL A 161 8.88 -22.48 4.34
N LYS A 162 10.12 -22.78 4.73
CA LYS A 162 10.79 -22.06 5.82
C LYS A 162 11.27 -20.69 5.33
N LEU A 163 10.52 -19.66 5.67
CA LEU A 163 10.83 -18.27 5.30
C LEU A 163 11.91 -17.69 6.22
N LYS A 164 12.92 -17.01 5.64
CA LYS A 164 13.86 -16.18 6.40
C LYS A 164 13.20 -14.89 6.90
N ARG A 165 12.25 -14.36 6.13
CA ARG A 165 11.49 -13.14 6.40
C ARG A 165 10.06 -13.30 5.88
N ALA A 166 9.08 -12.69 6.54
CA ALA A 166 7.71 -12.65 6.05
C ALA A 166 7.62 -11.78 4.78
N PRO A 167 7.09 -12.31 3.65
CA PRO A 167 6.72 -11.50 2.50
C PRO A 167 5.39 -10.76 2.78
N PHE A 168 5.30 -9.53 2.31
CA PHE A 168 4.12 -8.69 2.38
C PHE A 168 3.48 -8.59 0.99
N HIS A 169 2.15 -8.61 0.93
CA HIS A 169 1.40 -8.32 -0.28
C HIS A 169 0.32 -7.28 0.00
N CYS A 170 0.48 -6.06 -0.52
CA CYS A 170 -0.52 -5.01 -0.47
C CYS A 170 -1.48 -5.12 -1.66
N LEU A 171 -2.75 -5.40 -1.37
CA LEU A 171 -3.85 -5.43 -2.33
C LEU A 171 -4.59 -4.09 -2.24
N CYS A 172 -4.31 -3.18 -3.16
CA CYS A 172 -4.94 -1.86 -3.22
C CYS A 172 -6.26 -1.97 -3.99
N LEU A 173 -7.39 -1.88 -3.28
CA LEU A 173 -8.73 -2.03 -3.84
C LEU A 173 -9.38 -0.65 -3.98
N ARG A 174 -9.26 -0.07 -5.18
CA ARG A 174 -9.61 1.32 -5.48
C ARG A 174 -11.06 1.46 -5.93
N TYR A 175 -11.83 2.23 -5.18
CA TYR A 175 -13.21 2.61 -5.52
C TYR A 175 -13.17 3.82 -6.46
N GLU A 176 -13.41 3.59 -7.75
CA GLU A 176 -13.52 4.65 -8.76
C GLU A 176 -14.93 5.25 -8.74
N ARG A 177 -15.20 6.11 -7.76
CA ARG A 177 -16.48 6.81 -7.65
C ARG A 177 -16.66 7.84 -8.77
N ALA A 178 -17.92 8.19 -9.02
CA ALA A 178 -18.30 9.03 -10.14
C ALA A 178 -17.77 10.48 -10.03
N TYR A 179 -17.08 10.96 -11.07
CA TYR A 179 -16.78 12.38 -11.22
C TYR A 179 -18.03 13.14 -11.72
N GLN A 180 -18.23 14.37 -11.23
CA GLN A 180 -19.38 15.20 -11.59
C GLN A 180 -19.52 15.42 -13.12
N LYS A 181 -18.40 15.39 -13.84
CA LYS A 181 -18.30 15.64 -15.29
C LYS A 181 -18.75 14.48 -16.18
N LEU A 182 -19.00 13.29 -15.64
CA LEU A 182 -19.39 12.11 -16.43
C LEU A 182 -20.90 12.09 -16.74
N PRO A 183 -21.31 11.48 -17.88
CA PRO A 183 -22.72 11.23 -18.17
C PRO A 183 -23.45 10.47 -17.06
N VAL A 184 -24.73 10.76 -16.82
CA VAL A 184 -25.55 10.12 -15.76
C VAL A 184 -25.45 8.58 -15.76
N PRO A 185 -25.57 7.88 -16.91
CA PRO A 185 -25.50 6.42 -16.93
C PRO A 185 -24.14 5.89 -16.46
N GLU A 186 -23.04 6.49 -16.94
CA GLU A 186 -21.69 6.10 -16.54
C GLU A 186 -21.45 6.36 -15.05
N ARG A 187 -21.94 7.49 -14.52
CA ARG A 187 -21.85 7.79 -13.08
C ARG A 187 -22.52 6.72 -12.23
N ARG A 188 -23.74 6.30 -12.62
CA ARG A 188 -24.49 5.26 -11.89
C ARG A 188 -23.77 3.92 -11.95
N GLU A 189 -23.22 3.55 -13.11
CA GLU A 189 -22.48 2.30 -13.25
C GLU A 189 -21.20 2.29 -12.40
N ARG A 190 -20.41 3.37 -12.43
CA ARG A 190 -19.21 3.48 -11.59
C ARG A 190 -19.54 3.39 -10.10
N GLU A 191 -20.58 4.09 -9.65
CA GLU A 191 -21.03 4.05 -8.26
C GLU A 191 -21.50 2.64 -7.86
N ARG A 192 -22.27 1.96 -8.73
CA ARG A 192 -22.68 0.57 -8.52
C ARG A 192 -21.46 -0.34 -8.35
N ARG A 193 -20.50 -0.26 -9.26
CA ARG A 193 -19.28 -1.09 -9.25
C ARG A 193 -18.40 -0.81 -8.02
N ALA A 194 -18.26 0.45 -7.61
CA ALA A 194 -17.58 0.83 -6.37
C ALA A 194 -18.24 0.18 -5.15
N GLN A 195 -19.57 0.28 -5.05
CA GLN A 195 -20.34 -0.35 -3.96
C GLN A 195 -20.28 -1.88 -3.98
N GLU A 196 -20.19 -2.49 -5.16
CA GLU A 196 -19.99 -3.94 -5.28
C GLU A 196 -18.62 -4.38 -4.77
N LEU A 197 -17.56 -3.65 -5.13
CA LEU A 197 -16.22 -3.90 -4.61
C LEU A 197 -16.15 -3.67 -3.10
N GLU A 198 -16.78 -2.61 -2.59
CA GLU A 198 -16.87 -2.33 -1.16
C GLU A 198 -17.56 -3.48 -0.40
N ARG A 199 -18.71 -3.96 -0.91
CA ARG A 199 -19.41 -5.13 -0.34
C ARG A 199 -18.57 -6.40 -0.39
N LEU A 200 -17.85 -6.64 -1.49
CA LEU A 200 -16.92 -7.76 -1.61
C LEU A 200 -15.88 -7.71 -0.48
N VAL A 201 -15.24 -6.56 -0.27
CA VAL A 201 -14.21 -6.36 0.76
C VAL A 201 -14.77 -6.51 2.18
N GLN A 202 -15.96 -5.95 2.43
CA GLN A 202 -16.63 -6.11 3.71
C GLN A 202 -16.93 -7.58 4.01
N GLY A 203 -17.39 -8.34 3.01
CA GLY A 203 -17.68 -9.76 3.11
C GLY A 203 -16.46 -10.69 3.15
N LEU A 204 -15.23 -10.21 2.90
CA LEU A 204 -14.03 -11.02 3.06
C LEU A 204 -13.84 -11.39 4.53
N ASP A 205 -13.77 -12.70 4.78
CA ASP A 205 -13.42 -13.29 6.07
C ASP A 205 -11.92 -13.65 6.10
N PRO A 206 -11.10 -12.91 6.86
CA PRO A 206 -9.69 -13.24 7.06
C PRO A 206 -9.46 -14.64 7.65
N ALA A 207 -10.41 -15.17 8.43
CA ALA A 207 -10.28 -16.48 9.08
C ALA A 207 -10.34 -17.65 8.09
N ALA A 208 -10.91 -17.44 6.88
CA ALA A 208 -10.91 -18.43 5.81
C ALA A 208 -9.49 -18.77 5.29
N TYR A 209 -8.47 -17.97 5.64
CA TYR A 209 -7.10 -18.11 5.18
C TYR A 209 -6.12 -18.26 6.36
N PRO A 210 -6.13 -19.40 7.07
CA PRO A 210 -5.45 -19.54 8.37
C PRO A 210 -3.91 -19.54 8.31
N GLN A 211 -3.32 -19.76 7.13
CA GLN A 211 -1.87 -19.83 6.94
C GLN A 211 -1.24 -18.49 6.55
N ILE A 212 -2.03 -17.41 6.50
CA ILE A 212 -1.55 -16.05 6.29
C ILE A 212 -2.01 -15.12 7.40
N HIS A 213 -1.25 -14.05 7.62
CA HIS A 213 -1.75 -12.90 8.37
C HIS A 213 -2.52 -12.00 7.40
N CYS A 214 -3.84 -12.23 7.30
CA CYS A 214 -4.72 -11.38 6.52
C CYS A 214 -5.15 -10.15 7.34
N ILE A 215 -4.74 -8.97 6.89
CA ILE A 215 -4.95 -7.68 7.54
C ILE A 215 -5.85 -6.84 6.63
N LYS A 216 -7.13 -6.76 6.97
CA LYS A 216 -8.07 -5.84 6.33
C LYS A 216 -8.03 -4.50 7.04
N LEU A 217 -7.62 -3.45 6.34
CA LEU A 217 -7.63 -2.09 6.87
C LEU A 217 -9.01 -1.45 6.71
N ASP A 218 -9.27 -0.42 7.51
CA ASP A 218 -10.37 0.50 7.22
C ASP A 218 -10.11 1.20 5.88
N PRO A 219 -11.17 1.53 5.12
CA PRO A 219 -11.01 2.26 3.87
C PRO A 219 -10.17 3.52 4.04
N LEU A 220 -9.24 3.74 3.11
CA LEU A 220 -8.60 5.03 2.95
C LEU A 220 -9.71 6.06 2.72
N SER A 221 -9.76 7.03 3.62
CA SER A 221 -10.69 8.13 3.61
C SER A 221 -9.93 9.45 3.55
N GLN A 222 -10.68 10.52 3.34
CA GLN A 222 -10.19 11.88 3.47
C GLN A 222 -9.49 12.05 4.82
N VAL A 223 -8.40 12.81 4.79
CA VAL A 223 -7.60 13.12 5.97
C VAL A 223 -8.26 14.25 6.75
N ASP A 224 -8.35 14.09 8.08
CA ASP A 224 -8.91 15.12 8.95
C ASP A 224 -7.91 16.27 9.15
N TRP A 225 -8.39 17.49 9.38
CA TRP A 225 -7.48 18.61 9.65
C TRP A 225 -6.66 18.42 10.92
N SER A 226 -7.15 17.66 11.90
CA SER A 226 -6.37 17.26 13.07
C SER A 226 -5.14 16.41 12.70
N ASP A 227 -5.25 15.56 11.67
CA ASP A 227 -4.13 14.77 11.15
C ASP A 227 -3.09 15.64 10.42
N VAL A 228 -3.54 16.73 9.78
CA VAL A 228 -2.64 17.74 9.19
C VAL A 228 -1.95 18.54 10.29
N ARG A 229 -2.68 18.98 11.34
CA ARG A 229 -2.08 19.72 12.47
C ARG A 229 -1.00 18.91 13.20
N TYR A 230 -1.11 17.58 13.19
CA TYR A 230 -0.07 16.70 13.74
C TYR A 230 1.31 16.89 13.08
N TRP A 231 1.38 17.43 11.87
CA TRP A 231 2.64 17.79 11.18
C TRP A 231 3.56 18.68 11.99
N THR A 232 3.00 19.53 12.85
CA THR A 232 3.76 20.42 13.74
C THR A 232 4.61 19.65 14.75
N THR A 233 4.29 18.38 14.99
CA THR A 233 4.96 17.49 15.95
C THR A 233 5.52 16.21 15.32
N ASP A 234 5.18 15.92 14.06
CA ASP A 234 5.64 14.70 13.38
C ASP A 234 7.14 14.78 13.06
N ARG A 235 7.92 13.82 13.56
CA ARG A 235 9.37 13.81 13.42
C ARG A 235 9.83 13.78 11.96
N HIS A 236 9.12 13.09 11.07
CA HIS A 236 9.50 13.00 9.66
C HIS A 236 9.19 14.31 8.94
N VAL A 237 8.04 14.92 9.21
CA VAL A 237 7.67 16.22 8.62
C VAL A 237 8.60 17.34 9.13
N MET A 238 8.81 17.39 10.46
CA MET A 238 9.67 18.39 11.10
C MET A 238 11.13 18.34 10.61
N GLN A 239 11.61 17.21 10.11
CA GLN A 239 12.95 17.11 9.49
C GLN A 239 13.06 17.91 8.18
N HIS A 240 11.95 18.25 7.54
CA HIS A 240 11.90 18.86 6.22
C HIS A 240 11.31 20.27 6.23
N CYS A 241 10.28 20.52 7.04
CA CYS A 241 9.64 21.82 7.16
C CYS A 241 9.28 22.14 8.63
N SER A 242 8.94 23.40 8.90
CA SER A 242 8.50 23.87 10.22
C SER A 242 7.31 24.80 10.04
N ILE A 243 6.16 24.19 9.73
CA ILE A 243 4.93 24.90 9.38
C ILE A 243 4.25 25.38 10.68
N PRO A 244 4.00 26.70 10.84
CA PRO A 244 3.23 27.21 11.97
C PRO A 244 1.78 26.74 11.95
N GLU A 245 1.20 26.50 13.13
CA GLU A 245 -0.20 26.05 13.25
C GLU A 245 -1.19 27.04 12.61
N ASP A 246 -0.98 28.35 12.78
CA ASP A 246 -1.79 29.40 12.16
C ASP A 246 -1.83 29.31 10.63
N SER A 247 -0.76 28.81 10.00
CA SER A 247 -0.71 28.63 8.55
C SER A 247 -1.52 27.43 8.08
N ILE A 248 -1.60 26.37 8.90
CA ILE A 248 -2.50 25.24 8.66
C ILE A 248 -3.96 25.69 8.82
N GLN A 249 -4.27 26.47 9.87
CA GLN A 249 -5.62 26.99 10.11
C GLN A 249 -6.08 27.95 9.00
N ALA A 250 -5.17 28.77 8.47
CA ALA A 250 -5.46 29.63 7.32
C ALA A 250 -5.84 28.81 6.08
N LEU A 251 -5.07 27.74 5.78
CA LEU A 251 -5.37 26.84 4.66
C LEU A 251 -6.69 26.08 4.85
N GLU A 252 -6.96 25.61 6.06
CA GLU A 252 -8.24 24.97 6.41
C GLU A 252 -9.42 25.92 6.16
N SER A 253 -9.30 27.17 6.60
CA SER A 253 -10.31 28.21 6.41
C SER A 253 -10.52 28.56 4.94
N GLU A 254 -9.45 28.55 4.14
CA GLU A 254 -9.51 28.78 2.70
C GLU A 254 -10.24 27.64 1.97
N LEU A 255 -9.90 26.38 2.29
CA LEU A 255 -10.47 25.22 1.62
C LEU A 255 -11.90 24.90 2.07
N ARG A 256 -12.29 25.33 3.28
CA ARG A 256 -13.63 25.24 3.92
C ARG A 256 -14.19 23.84 4.17
N VAL A 257 -13.67 22.83 3.47
CA VAL A 257 -14.09 21.44 3.57
C VAL A 257 -12.87 20.52 3.45
N THR A 258 -12.92 19.38 4.11
CA THR A 258 -12.00 18.28 3.87
C THR A 258 -12.12 17.80 2.43
N ARG A 259 -10.97 17.46 1.84
CA ARG A 259 -10.85 17.03 0.45
C ARG A 259 -10.12 15.69 0.39
N PRO A 260 -10.36 14.89 -0.66
CA PRO A 260 -9.54 13.72 -0.93
C PRO A 260 -8.07 14.06 -1.03
N MET A 261 -7.21 13.12 -0.67
CA MET A 261 -5.76 13.37 -0.62
C MET A 261 -5.17 13.83 -1.96
N ARG A 262 -5.64 13.32 -3.10
CA ARG A 262 -5.20 13.77 -4.43
C ARG A 262 -5.38 15.27 -4.64
N GLN A 263 -6.43 15.85 -4.05
CA GLN A 263 -6.76 17.27 -4.15
C GLN A 263 -6.11 18.10 -3.04
N LEU A 264 -5.95 17.54 -1.83
CA LEU A 264 -5.35 18.21 -0.69
C LEU A 264 -3.81 18.29 -0.80
N ALA A 265 -3.17 17.26 -1.34
CA ALA A 265 -1.72 17.11 -1.35
C ALA A 265 -0.97 18.28 -2.01
N PRO A 266 -1.38 18.82 -3.17
CA PRO A 266 -0.71 19.98 -3.77
C PRO A 266 -0.67 21.20 -2.86
N HIS A 267 -1.75 21.47 -2.13
CA HIS A 267 -1.83 22.60 -1.19
C HIS A 267 -0.91 22.39 0.00
N LEU A 268 -0.86 21.18 0.55
CA LEU A 268 0.05 20.83 1.65
C LEU A 268 1.52 20.88 1.23
N ALA A 269 1.84 20.45 0.01
CA ALA A 269 3.20 20.53 -0.54
C ALA A 269 3.62 22.00 -0.74
N GLU A 270 2.71 22.85 -1.23
CA GLU A 270 2.96 24.30 -1.33
C GLU A 270 3.19 24.93 0.05
N LEU A 271 2.37 24.55 1.05
CA LEU A 271 2.53 25.00 2.42
C LEU A 271 3.91 24.59 2.98
N ALA A 272 4.33 23.34 2.79
CA ALA A 272 5.64 22.87 3.24
C ALA A 272 6.80 23.63 2.58
N ARG A 273 6.69 23.98 1.30
CA ARG A 273 7.69 24.77 0.56
C ARG A 273 7.85 26.20 1.09
N LYS A 274 6.79 26.79 1.66
CA LYS A 274 6.84 28.13 2.27
C LYS A 274 7.62 28.17 3.59
N PHE A 275 7.72 27.02 4.28
CA PHE A 275 8.34 26.92 5.60
C PHE A 275 9.44 25.83 5.66
N PRO A 276 10.49 25.92 4.81
CA PRO A 276 11.56 24.92 4.83
C PRO A 276 12.29 24.95 6.17
N ASN A 277 12.71 23.79 6.68
CA ASN A 277 13.46 23.75 7.94
C ASN A 277 14.91 24.24 7.68
N PRO A 278 15.34 25.38 8.28
CA PRO A 278 16.66 25.95 8.05
C PRO A 278 17.81 25.09 8.59
N ARG A 279 17.53 24.11 9.48
CA ARG A 279 18.55 23.18 10.00
C ARG A 279 19.05 22.17 8.95
N ARG A 280 18.52 22.23 7.72
CA ARG A 280 18.95 21.47 6.54
C ARG A 280 19.55 22.37 5.44
N SER A 281 20.23 23.48 5.79
CA SER A 281 21.14 24.11 4.83
C SER A 281 22.16 23.08 4.33
N PRO A 282 22.43 23.00 3.01
CA PRO A 282 23.32 22.00 2.46
C PRO A 282 24.74 22.27 2.98
N SER A 283 25.25 21.37 3.80
CA SER A 283 26.69 21.14 3.97
C SER A 283 27.21 20.32 2.80
#